data_AF-A0A800FZ20-F1
#
_entry.id   AF-A0A800FZ20-F1
#
_cell.length_a   1.000
_cell.length_b   1.000
_cell.length_c   1.000
_cell.angle_alpha   90.00
_cell.angle_beta   90.00
_cell.angle_gamma   90.00
#
_symmetry.space_group_name_H-M   'P 1'
#
loop_
_entity.id
_entity.type
_entity.pdbx_description
1 polymer ?
#
loop_
_entity_poly.entity_id
_entity_poly.type
_entity_poly.pdbx_seq_one_letter_code
_entity_poly.pdbx_strand_id
1 'polypeptide(L)'
;MNSVIGAGHRLSPIPGPSAILSALVASGFPCIPFSFYGFVPRKGKLRSRTLSRLVDSPETVVFFESPKRLLDLLTDFIRSGQAVRELVVAREMTKIHEEFVRGTVSELLEYFTENKVRGEITLVLAPKKREKEEGYKNVIAAEILSEGYLKQGLSPSEVARQVSEVLEISKNKAYEVVHSVIEEKEEST
;
A
#
# COMPACT_ATOMS: atom_id res chain seq x y z
N MET A 1 -32.35 6.87 -4.83
CA MET A 1 -32.29 5.86 -3.74
C MET A 1 -32.86 6.43 -2.45
N ASN A 2 -32.28 7.48 -1.87
CA ASN A 2 -32.75 8.06 -0.61
C ASN A 2 -34.23 8.51 -0.63
N SER A 3 -34.72 9.04 -1.75
CA SER A 3 -36.14 9.39 -1.93
C SER A 3 -37.08 8.18 -1.90
N VAL A 4 -36.68 7.07 -2.54
CA VAL A 4 -37.45 5.81 -2.59
C VAL A 4 -37.53 5.18 -1.21
N ILE A 5 -36.39 5.12 -0.51
CA ILE A 5 -36.30 4.61 0.86
C ILE A 5 -37.09 5.51 1.82
N GLY A 6 -36.94 6.84 1.71
CA GLY A 6 -37.64 7.81 2.55
C GLY A 6 -39.16 7.79 2.37
N ALA A 7 -39.64 7.39 1.19
CA ALA A 7 -41.05 7.19 0.91
C ALA A 7 -41.58 5.79 1.35
N GLY A 8 -40.75 4.95 1.97
CA GLY A 8 -41.14 3.61 2.42
C GLY A 8 -41.32 2.59 1.30
N HIS A 9 -40.84 2.86 0.10
CA HIS A 9 -40.92 1.93 -1.01
C HIS A 9 -39.81 0.87 -0.97
N ARG A 10 -40.14 -0.34 -1.41
CA ARG A 10 -39.18 -1.45 -1.52
C ARG A 10 -38.16 -1.17 -2.62
N LEU A 11 -36.87 -1.23 -2.28
CA LEU A 11 -35.75 -1.22 -3.23
C LEU A 11 -35.20 -2.65 -3.37
N SER A 12 -35.09 -3.17 -4.59
CA SER A 12 -34.58 -4.51 -4.88
C SER A 12 -33.45 -4.46 -5.91
N PRO A 13 -32.17 -4.36 -5.47
CA PRO A 13 -31.05 -4.34 -6.41
C PRO A 13 -30.87 -5.71 -7.08
N ILE A 14 -30.64 -5.71 -8.39
CA ILE A 14 -30.30 -6.92 -9.15
C ILE A 14 -28.78 -7.01 -9.24
N PRO A 15 -28.16 -8.11 -8.78
CA PRO A 15 -26.73 -8.34 -8.95
C PRO A 15 -26.34 -8.35 -10.43
N GLY A 16 -25.15 -7.85 -10.75
CA GLY A 16 -24.69 -7.76 -12.14
C GLY A 16 -23.19 -7.49 -12.26
N PRO A 17 -22.69 -7.33 -13.50
CA PRO A 17 -21.29 -7.06 -13.78
C PRO A 17 -20.77 -5.81 -13.05
N SER A 18 -19.54 -5.90 -12.55
CA SER A 18 -18.89 -4.81 -11.83
C SER A 18 -17.44 -4.68 -12.27
N ALA A 19 -17.12 -3.60 -13.01
CA ALA A 19 -15.76 -3.28 -13.40
C ALA A 19 -14.80 -3.19 -12.20
N ILE A 20 -15.31 -2.74 -11.04
CA ILE A 20 -14.55 -2.61 -9.80
C ILE A 20 -14.08 -3.99 -9.32
N LEU A 21 -15.01 -4.94 -9.20
CA LEU A 21 -14.69 -6.28 -8.69
C LEU A 21 -13.93 -7.11 -9.73
N SER A 22 -14.26 -6.98 -11.01
CA SER A 22 -13.53 -7.65 -12.09
C SER A 22 -12.07 -7.22 -12.13
N ALA A 23 -11.79 -5.91 -12.06
CA ALA A 23 -10.42 -5.40 -12.03
C ALA A 23 -9.69 -5.81 -10.76
N LEU A 24 -10.36 -5.75 -9.59
CA LEU A 24 -9.78 -6.13 -8.31
C LEU A 24 -9.31 -7.59 -8.31
N VAL A 25 -10.18 -8.53 -8.71
CA VAL A 25 -9.85 -9.96 -8.73
C VAL A 25 -8.75 -10.26 -9.75
N ALA A 26 -8.82 -9.64 -10.94
CA ALA A 26 -7.82 -9.82 -11.98
C ALA A 26 -6.47 -9.16 -11.65
N SER A 27 -6.42 -8.20 -10.72
CA SER A 27 -5.18 -7.49 -10.38
C SER A 27 -4.13 -8.39 -9.74
N GLY A 28 -4.53 -9.40 -8.98
CA GLY A 28 -3.64 -10.21 -8.14
C GLY A 28 -3.29 -9.57 -6.80
N PHE A 29 -3.84 -8.40 -6.46
CA PHE A 29 -3.65 -7.76 -5.15
C PHE A 29 -4.65 -8.29 -4.10
N PRO A 30 -4.36 -8.11 -2.79
CA PRO A 30 -5.30 -8.47 -1.73
C PRO A 30 -6.68 -7.86 -1.97
N CYS A 31 -7.71 -8.69 -2.00
CA CYS A 31 -9.07 -8.23 -2.27
C CYS A 31 -9.78 -7.70 -1.02
N ILE A 32 -9.24 -7.93 0.18
CA ILE A 32 -9.86 -7.56 1.46
C ILE A 32 -8.77 -7.11 2.45
N PRO A 33 -8.92 -5.94 3.10
CA PRO A 33 -9.85 -4.88 2.73
C PRO A 33 -9.48 -4.25 1.37
N PHE A 34 -10.45 -3.60 0.72
CA PHE A 34 -10.20 -2.73 -0.42
C PHE A 34 -11.10 -1.50 -0.35
N SER A 35 -10.66 -0.41 -0.98
CA SER A 35 -11.40 0.84 -1.08
C SER A 35 -11.67 1.23 -2.52
N PHE A 36 -12.84 1.81 -2.81
CA PHE A 36 -13.19 2.34 -4.13
C PHE A 36 -13.36 3.86 -4.09
N TYR A 37 -12.64 4.57 -4.97
CA TYR A 37 -12.55 6.04 -4.96
C TYR A 37 -13.29 6.74 -6.11
N GLY A 38 -13.96 5.99 -7.00
CA GLY A 38 -14.57 6.60 -8.19
C GLY A 38 -13.51 7.22 -9.11
N PHE A 39 -13.80 8.39 -9.68
CA PHE A 39 -12.84 9.11 -10.52
C PHE A 39 -11.97 10.06 -9.70
N VAL A 40 -10.67 10.10 -9.98
CA VAL A 40 -9.79 11.14 -9.41
C VAL A 40 -10.30 12.52 -9.85
N PRO A 41 -10.45 13.50 -8.93
CA PRO A 41 -10.88 14.85 -9.28
C PRO A 41 -9.91 15.53 -10.25
N ARG A 42 -10.45 16.37 -11.14
CA ARG A 42 -9.66 17.01 -12.21
C ARG A 42 -8.61 18.00 -11.69
N LYS A 43 -8.95 18.80 -10.67
CA LYS A 43 -8.09 19.89 -10.18
C LYS A 43 -8.46 20.35 -8.78
N GLY A 44 -7.62 21.23 -8.23
CA GLY A 44 -7.87 21.94 -6.97
C GLY A 44 -7.66 21.07 -5.73
N LYS A 45 -8.04 21.63 -4.58
CA LYS A 45 -7.82 21.03 -3.25
C LYS A 45 -8.37 19.60 -3.13
N LEU A 46 -9.49 19.30 -3.80
CA LEU A 46 -10.09 17.97 -3.78
C LEU A 46 -9.21 16.92 -4.48
N ARG A 47 -8.55 17.28 -5.59
CA ARG A 47 -7.59 16.39 -6.26
C ARG A 47 -6.42 16.07 -5.33
N SER A 48 -5.78 17.10 -4.77
CA SER A 48 -4.64 16.92 -3.87
C SER A 48 -4.97 16.05 -2.65
N ARG A 49 -6.14 16.28 -2.04
CA ARG A 49 -6.63 15.44 -0.92
C ARG A 49 -6.87 13.99 -1.35
N THR A 50 -7.43 13.78 -2.54
CA THR A 50 -7.67 12.43 -3.07
C THR A 50 -6.34 11.72 -3.30
N LEU A 51 -5.38 12.38 -3.97
CA LEU A 51 -4.05 11.81 -4.22
C LEU A 51 -3.32 11.44 -2.92
N SER A 52 -3.33 12.32 -1.92
CA SER A 52 -2.75 12.01 -0.60
C SER A 52 -3.38 10.76 0.03
N ARG A 53 -4.71 10.61 -0.04
CA ARG A 53 -5.38 9.39 0.44
C ARG A 53 -5.00 8.13 -0.33
N LEU A 54 -4.84 8.22 -1.65
CA LEU A 54 -4.38 7.10 -2.47
C LEU A 54 -2.96 6.69 -2.08
N VAL A 55 -2.06 7.68 -1.95
CA VAL A 55 -0.66 7.51 -1.55
C VAL A 55 -0.55 6.82 -0.19
N ASP A 56 -1.37 7.21 0.79
CA ASP A 56 -1.31 6.67 2.14
C ASP A 56 -2.18 5.42 2.39
N SER A 57 -2.87 4.93 1.37
CA SER A 57 -3.78 3.79 1.53
C SER A 57 -3.06 2.51 1.97
N PRO A 58 -3.39 1.94 3.14
CA PRO A 58 -2.81 0.69 3.61
C PRO A 58 -3.42 -0.55 2.92
N GLU A 59 -4.48 -0.37 2.14
CA GLU A 59 -5.22 -1.43 1.46
C GLU A 59 -5.24 -1.21 -0.06
N THR A 60 -5.70 -2.23 -0.78
CA THR A 60 -5.86 -2.16 -2.23
C THR A 60 -6.88 -1.08 -2.59
N VAL A 61 -6.57 -0.25 -3.57
CA VAL A 61 -7.48 0.82 -4.00
C VAL A 61 -7.89 0.64 -5.45
N VAL A 62 -9.19 0.65 -5.70
CA VAL A 62 -9.76 0.66 -7.05
C VAL A 62 -10.29 2.05 -7.38
N PHE A 63 -9.99 2.56 -8.56
CA PHE A 63 -10.51 3.84 -9.05
C PHE A 63 -10.54 3.89 -10.57
N PHE A 64 -11.28 4.84 -11.12
CA PHE A 64 -11.40 5.07 -12.55
C PHE A 64 -10.58 6.28 -12.97
N GLU A 65 -10.11 6.26 -14.22
CA GLU A 65 -9.48 7.41 -14.85
C GLU A 65 -9.78 7.46 -16.35
N SER A 66 -9.75 8.66 -16.92
CA SER A 66 -9.84 8.85 -18.36
C SER A 66 -8.50 8.49 -19.03
N PRO A 67 -8.50 7.87 -20.23
CA PRO A 67 -7.27 7.66 -21.00
C PRO A 67 -6.45 8.94 -21.22
N LYS A 68 -7.13 10.08 -21.38
CA LYS A 68 -6.47 11.39 -21.58
C LYS A 68 -5.72 11.90 -20.36
N ARG A 69 -5.99 11.33 -19.18
CA ARG A 69 -5.50 11.80 -17.87
C ARG A 69 -4.59 10.78 -17.19
N LEU A 70 -4.41 9.60 -17.78
CA LEU A 70 -3.63 8.52 -17.17
C LEU A 70 -2.18 8.96 -16.94
N LEU A 71 -1.52 9.53 -17.96
CA LEU A 71 -0.13 9.96 -17.86
C LEU A 71 0.06 11.06 -16.81
N ASP A 72 -0.86 12.02 -16.73
CA ASP A 72 -0.86 13.06 -15.69
C ASP A 72 -0.98 12.45 -14.29
N LEU A 73 -1.85 11.45 -14.13
CA LEU A 73 -2.05 10.76 -12.85
C LEU A 73 -0.83 9.94 -12.43
N LEU A 74 -0.22 9.19 -13.36
CA LEU A 74 1.01 8.44 -13.10
C LEU A 74 2.16 9.39 -12.74
N THR A 75 2.27 10.53 -13.43
CA THR A 75 3.23 11.58 -13.10
C THR A 75 3.01 12.15 -11.70
N ASP A 76 1.75 12.40 -11.30
CA ASP A 76 1.42 12.86 -9.94
C ASP A 76 1.81 11.84 -8.87
N PHE A 77 1.65 10.53 -9.14
CA PHE A 77 2.12 9.48 -8.24
C PHE A 77 3.64 9.45 -8.11
N ILE A 78 4.38 9.58 -9.21
CA ILE A 78 5.86 9.67 -9.17
C ILE A 78 6.29 10.88 -8.34
N ARG A 79 5.68 12.06 -8.56
CA ARG A 79 5.96 13.27 -7.78
C ARG A 79 5.65 13.12 -6.29
N SER A 80 4.76 12.20 -5.94
CA SER A 80 4.40 11.86 -4.56
C SER A 80 5.24 10.71 -3.98
N GLY A 81 6.35 10.34 -4.63
CA GLY A 81 7.27 9.29 -4.17
C GLY A 81 6.76 7.86 -4.37
N GLN A 82 5.75 7.65 -5.22
CA GLN A 82 5.13 6.33 -5.44
C GLN A 82 5.65 5.62 -6.69
N ALA A 83 6.81 6.02 -7.21
CA ALA A 83 7.40 5.49 -8.45
C ALA A 83 7.45 3.96 -8.50
N VAL A 84 7.84 3.33 -7.38
CA VAL A 84 7.98 1.86 -7.25
C VAL A 84 6.71 1.16 -6.77
N ARG A 85 5.61 1.89 -6.55
CA ARG A 85 4.36 1.28 -6.09
C ARG A 85 3.72 0.49 -7.22
N GLU A 86 3.28 -0.71 -6.92
CA GLU A 86 2.63 -1.58 -7.90
C GLU A 86 1.21 -1.10 -8.21
N LEU A 87 0.85 -1.13 -9.48
CA LEU A 87 -0.42 -0.68 -10.02
C LEU A 87 -0.82 -1.60 -11.18
N VAL A 88 -2.12 -1.81 -11.36
CA VAL A 88 -2.69 -2.52 -12.50
C VAL A 88 -3.61 -1.57 -13.26
N VAL A 89 -3.42 -1.49 -14.57
CA VAL A 89 -4.29 -0.78 -15.50
C VAL A 89 -5.12 -1.80 -16.26
N ALA A 90 -6.37 -1.96 -15.85
CA ALA A 90 -7.37 -2.78 -16.53
C ALA A 90 -8.11 -1.91 -17.55
N ARG A 91 -8.02 -2.27 -18.84
CA ARG A 91 -8.67 -1.51 -19.92
C ARG A 91 -9.57 -2.41 -20.76
N GLU A 92 -10.66 -1.82 -21.23
CA GLU A 92 -11.60 -2.47 -22.17
C GLU A 92 -12.06 -3.86 -21.71
N MET A 93 -12.28 -4.02 -20.40
CA MET A 93 -12.72 -5.30 -19.81
C MET A 93 -13.97 -5.83 -20.53
N THR A 94 -13.99 -7.13 -20.76
CA THR A 94 -14.99 -7.91 -21.52
C THR A 94 -15.11 -7.60 -23.01
N LYS A 95 -14.27 -6.71 -23.56
CA LYS A 95 -14.25 -6.35 -24.99
C LYS A 95 -13.11 -7.07 -25.72
N ILE A 96 -13.09 -6.97 -27.05
CA ILE A 96 -12.07 -7.59 -27.92
C ILE A 96 -10.63 -7.19 -27.56
N HIS A 97 -10.46 -5.98 -27.01
CA HIS A 97 -9.15 -5.42 -26.65
C HIS A 97 -8.92 -5.37 -25.13
N GLU A 98 -9.54 -6.29 -24.39
CA GLU A 98 -9.30 -6.45 -22.95
C GLU A 98 -7.81 -6.62 -22.66
N GLU A 99 -7.31 -5.85 -21.70
CA GLU A 99 -5.91 -5.91 -21.29
C GLU A 99 -5.75 -5.50 -19.82
N PHE A 100 -4.85 -6.19 -19.13
CA PHE A 100 -4.42 -5.88 -17.76
C PHE A 100 -2.90 -5.65 -17.76
N VAL A 101 -2.49 -4.39 -17.82
CA VAL A 101 -1.07 -4.02 -17.76
C VAL A 101 -0.67 -3.87 -16.30
N ARG A 102 0.39 -4.57 -15.88
CA ARG A 102 0.86 -4.62 -14.49
C ARG A 102 2.30 -4.13 -14.41
N GLY A 103 2.61 -3.41 -13.36
CA GLY A 103 3.97 -2.94 -13.10
C GLY A 103 3.99 -1.90 -11.99
N THR A 104 5.16 -1.34 -11.76
CA THR A 104 5.33 -0.14 -10.95
C THR A 104 4.74 1.08 -11.67
N VAL A 105 4.42 2.15 -10.92
CA VAL A 105 3.93 3.41 -11.51
C VAL A 105 4.89 3.93 -12.60
N SER A 106 6.20 3.82 -12.40
CA SER A 106 7.20 4.25 -13.40
C SER A 106 7.15 3.41 -14.67
N GLU A 107 7.17 2.08 -14.55
CA GLU A 107 7.09 1.17 -15.71
C GLU A 107 5.80 1.40 -16.52
N LEU A 108 4.68 1.65 -15.83
CA LEU A 108 3.42 1.96 -16.50
C LEU A 108 3.44 3.32 -17.20
N LEU A 109 4.10 4.33 -16.62
CA LEU A 109 4.24 5.62 -17.27
C LEU A 109 5.04 5.50 -18.58
N GLU A 110 6.15 4.76 -18.55
CA GLU A 110 6.96 4.47 -19.74
C GLU A 110 6.12 3.73 -20.78
N TYR A 111 5.47 2.62 -20.39
CA TYR A 111 4.63 1.82 -21.27
C TYR A 111 3.55 2.65 -21.97
N PHE A 112 2.80 3.47 -21.23
CA PHE A 112 1.68 4.24 -21.78
C PHE A 112 2.09 5.55 -22.47
N THR A 113 3.36 5.95 -22.37
CA THR A 113 3.91 7.04 -23.20
C THR A 113 4.01 6.61 -24.66
N GLU A 114 4.42 5.36 -24.90
CA GLU A 114 4.51 4.77 -26.24
C GLU A 114 3.17 4.18 -26.70
N ASN A 115 2.40 3.61 -25.78
CA ASN A 115 1.15 2.90 -26.08
C ASN A 115 -0.07 3.75 -25.68
N LYS A 116 -0.58 4.55 -26.63
CA LYS A 116 -1.76 5.41 -26.38
C LYS A 116 -2.96 4.60 -25.90
N VAL A 117 -3.48 4.97 -24.74
CA VAL A 117 -4.68 4.35 -24.17
C VAL A 117 -5.95 4.91 -24.80
N ARG A 118 -6.93 4.03 -25.02
CA ARG A 118 -8.29 4.38 -25.44
C ARG A 118 -9.29 3.60 -24.60
N GLY A 119 -10.53 4.08 -24.58
CA GLY A 119 -11.63 3.37 -23.94
C GLY A 119 -11.74 3.61 -22.43
N GLU A 120 -12.23 2.59 -21.73
CA GLU A 120 -12.51 2.62 -20.30
C GLU A 120 -11.33 2.06 -19.51
N ILE A 121 -10.96 2.73 -18.41
CA ILE A 121 -9.83 2.33 -17.57
C ILE A 121 -10.29 2.20 -16.12
N THR A 122 -9.98 1.05 -15.53
CA THR A 122 -10.02 0.82 -14.10
C THR A 122 -8.61 0.57 -13.59
N LEU A 123 -8.21 1.32 -12.58
CA LEU A 123 -6.91 1.27 -11.95
C LEU A 123 -7.03 0.55 -10.62
N VAL A 124 -6.10 -0.35 -10.34
CA VAL A 124 -6.00 -1.05 -9.06
C VAL A 124 -4.62 -0.81 -8.49
N LEU A 125 -4.53 -0.02 -7.43
CA LEU A 125 -3.28 0.36 -6.77
C LEU A 125 -3.02 -0.59 -5.60
N ALA A 126 -1.82 -1.14 -5.54
CA ALA A 126 -1.42 -2.05 -4.47
C ALA A 126 -1.47 -1.35 -3.10
N PRO A 127 -1.66 -2.10 -2.00
CA PRO A 127 -1.46 -1.60 -0.64
C PRO A 127 -0.11 -0.87 -0.50
N LYS A 128 -0.06 0.21 0.28
CA LYS A 128 1.21 0.81 0.67
C LYS A 128 2.03 -0.25 1.41
N LYS A 129 3.20 -0.61 0.88
CA LYS A 129 4.14 -1.48 1.59
C LYS A 129 4.52 -0.75 2.86
N ARG A 130 4.32 -1.37 4.03
CA ARG A 130 4.93 -0.86 5.26
C ARG A 130 6.43 -0.85 5.02
N GLU A 131 7.02 0.33 5.03
CA GLU A 131 8.46 0.43 4.92
C GLU A 131 9.07 -0.40 6.05
N LYS A 132 10.16 -1.12 5.74
CA LYS A 132 11.00 -1.77 6.74
C LYS A 132 11.64 -0.76 7.72
N GLU A 133 11.26 0.53 7.68
CA GLU A 133 11.69 1.54 8.64
C GLU A 133 11.32 1.20 10.08
N GLU A 134 10.14 0.61 10.35
CA GLU A 134 9.83 0.07 11.69
C GLU A 134 10.81 -1.03 12.07
N GLY A 135 11.19 -1.90 11.12
CA GLY A 135 12.18 -2.95 11.36
C GLY A 135 13.57 -2.40 11.70
N TYR A 136 14.09 -1.44 10.92
CA TYR A 136 15.41 -0.84 11.15
C TYR A 136 15.44 0.06 12.40
N LYS A 137 14.40 0.87 12.63
CA LYS A 137 14.28 1.69 13.86
C LYS A 137 14.13 0.82 15.10
N ASN A 138 13.37 -0.28 15.02
CA ASN A 138 13.22 -1.22 16.13
C ASN A 138 14.52 -1.99 16.41
N VAL A 139 15.32 -2.33 15.38
CA VAL A 139 16.61 -3.00 15.58
C VAL A 139 17.61 -2.05 16.26
N ILE A 140 17.79 -0.83 15.77
CA ILE A 140 18.70 0.15 16.39
C ILE A 140 18.24 0.49 17.83
N ALA A 141 16.94 0.70 18.03
CA ALA A 141 16.40 0.93 19.37
C ALA A 141 16.59 -0.30 20.28
N ALA A 142 16.46 -1.51 19.75
CA ALA A 142 16.68 -2.76 20.48
C ALA A 142 18.15 -2.89 20.88
N GLU A 143 19.10 -2.56 20.02
CA GLU A 143 20.54 -2.57 20.31
C GLU A 143 20.88 -1.59 21.44
N ILE A 144 20.44 -0.33 21.33
CA ILE A 144 20.70 0.71 22.34
C ILE A 144 20.10 0.34 23.70
N LEU A 145 18.85 -0.15 23.73
CA LEU A 145 18.22 -0.61 24.96
C LEU A 145 18.92 -1.83 25.54
N SER A 146 19.32 -2.79 24.68
CA SER A 146 20.05 -3.98 25.10
C SER A 146 21.37 -3.60 25.76
N GLU A 147 22.14 -2.70 25.16
CA GLU A 147 23.36 -2.19 25.77
C GLU A 147 23.13 -1.52 27.12
N GLY A 148 22.07 -0.70 27.23
CA GLY A 148 21.72 0.01 28.45
C GLY A 148 21.39 -0.95 29.60
N TYR A 149 20.57 -1.97 29.35
CA TYR A 149 20.19 -2.95 30.36
C TYR A 149 21.32 -3.92 30.70
N LEU A 150 22.15 -4.33 29.73
CA LEU A 150 23.35 -5.13 29.99
C LEU A 150 24.34 -4.37 30.89
N LYS A 151 24.53 -3.06 30.68
CA LYS A 151 25.35 -2.21 31.56
C LYS A 151 24.80 -2.09 32.99
N GLN A 152 23.50 -2.29 33.18
CA GLN A 152 22.86 -2.35 34.50
C GLN A 152 22.99 -3.73 35.17
N GLY A 153 23.61 -4.72 34.50
CA GLY A 153 23.86 -6.05 35.05
C GLY A 153 22.69 -7.02 34.92
N LEU A 154 21.68 -6.73 34.09
CA LEU A 154 20.60 -7.67 33.80
C LEU A 154 21.12 -8.86 32.98
N SER A 155 20.53 -10.05 33.20
CA SER A 155 20.87 -11.23 32.41
C SER A 155 20.37 -11.10 30.96
N PRO A 156 21.03 -11.71 29.96
CA PRO A 156 20.61 -11.64 28.55
C PRO A 156 19.14 -12.02 28.32
N SER A 157 18.63 -12.98 29.09
CA SER A 157 17.24 -13.41 29.05
C SER A 157 16.26 -12.34 29.54
N GLU A 158 16.64 -11.57 30.56
CA GLU A 158 15.81 -10.48 31.10
C GLU A 158 15.83 -9.26 30.18
N VAL A 159 16.99 -8.97 29.59
CA VAL A 159 17.14 -7.91 28.57
C VAL A 159 16.26 -8.22 27.36
N ALA A 160 16.32 -9.43 26.81
CA ALA A 160 15.50 -9.83 25.67
C ALA A 160 14.00 -9.71 25.97
N ARG A 161 13.57 -10.05 27.20
CA ARG A 161 12.18 -9.87 27.64
C ARG A 161 11.78 -8.40 27.68
N GLN A 162 12.58 -7.54 28.30
CA GLN A 162 12.27 -6.10 28.42
C GLN A 162 12.29 -5.39 27.07
N VAL A 163 13.24 -5.71 26.20
CA VAL A 163 13.33 -5.15 24.84
C VAL A 163 12.13 -5.58 23.99
N SER A 164 11.71 -6.85 24.09
CA SER A 164 10.50 -7.35 23.43
C SER A 164 9.24 -6.63 23.91
N GLU A 165 9.10 -6.39 25.22
CA GLU A 165 7.95 -5.69 25.80
C GLU A 165 7.92 -4.19 25.42
N VAL A 166 9.07 -3.51 25.47
CA VAL A 166 9.17 -2.06 25.21
C VAL A 166 9.00 -1.71 23.74
N LEU A 167 9.53 -2.55 22.83
CA LEU A 167 9.49 -2.29 21.38
C LEU A 167 8.42 -3.10 20.65
N GLU A 168 7.61 -3.87 21.37
CA GLU A 168 6.58 -4.77 20.82
C GLU A 168 7.09 -5.70 19.70
N ILE A 169 8.37 -6.10 19.77
CA ILE A 169 8.98 -7.06 18.84
C ILE A 169 8.88 -8.50 19.37
N SER A 170 8.97 -9.49 18.48
CA SER A 170 8.92 -10.90 18.90
C SER A 170 10.09 -11.25 19.83
N LYS A 171 9.85 -12.15 20.79
CA LYS A 171 10.89 -12.58 21.74
C LYS A 171 12.13 -13.12 21.02
N ASN A 172 11.95 -13.91 19.96
CA ASN A 172 13.07 -14.44 19.17
C ASN A 172 13.93 -13.33 18.56
N LYS A 173 13.29 -12.29 18.00
CA LYS A 173 13.98 -11.11 17.44
C LYS A 173 14.76 -10.35 18.51
N ALA A 174 14.19 -10.17 19.70
CA ALA A 174 14.87 -9.52 20.81
C ALA A 174 16.08 -10.34 21.31
N TYR A 175 15.97 -11.67 21.37
CA TYR A 175 17.08 -12.56 21.72
C TYR A 175 18.23 -12.47 20.71
N GLU A 176 17.93 -12.51 19.41
CA GLU A 176 18.94 -12.36 18.35
C GLU A 176 19.73 -11.06 18.53
N VAL A 177 19.04 -9.93 18.73
CA VAL A 177 19.69 -8.62 18.91
C VAL A 177 20.56 -8.58 20.18
N VAL A 178 20.07 -9.10 21.31
CA VAL A 178 20.84 -9.13 22.56
C VAL A 178 22.11 -9.95 22.42
N HIS A 179 22.05 -11.10 21.74
CA HIS A 179 23.22 -11.93 21.49
C HIS A 179 24.25 -11.22 20.59
N SER A 180 23.81 -10.58 19.51
CA SER A 180 24.71 -9.81 18.64
C SER A 180 25.43 -8.68 19.38
N VAL A 181 24.73 -7.96 20.28
CA VAL A 181 25.33 -6.90 21.13
C VAL A 181 26.38 -7.45 22.11
N ILE A 182 26.24 -8.70 22.56
CA ILE A 182 27.23 -9.36 23.44
C ILE A 182 28.46 -9.77 22.63
N GLU A 183 28.25 -10.40 21.46
CA GLU A 183 29.32 -10.85 20.56
C GLU A 183 30.20 -9.69 20.08
N GLU A 184 29.60 -8.56 19.67
CA GLU A 184 30.34 -7.38 19.23
C GLU A 184 31.21 -6.75 20.34
N LYS A 185 30.81 -6.88 21.60
CA LYS A 185 31.60 -6.40 22.75
C LYS A 185 32.75 -7.33 23.10
N GLU A 186 32.57 -8.65 22.96
CA GLU A 186 33.62 -9.62 23.15
C GLU A 186 34.71 -9.51 22.07
N GLU A 187 34.34 -9.15 20.83
CA GLU A 187 35.30 -8.90 19.74
C GLU A 187 36.02 -7.53 19.83
N SER A 188 35.46 -6.59 20.59
CA SER A 188 36.03 -5.24 20.78
C SER A 188 36.92 -5.09 22.02
N THR A 189 37.19 -6.19 22.75
CA THR A 189 38.00 -6.25 23.99
C THR A 189 39.31 -6.98 23.74
#